data_AF-A0A920Q1U1-F1
#
_entry.id   AF-A0A920Q1U1-F1
#
_cell.length_a   1.000
_cell.length_b   1.000
_cell.length_c   1.000
_cell.angle_alpha   90.00
_cell.angle_beta   90.00
_cell.angle_gamma   90.00
#
_symmetry.space_group_name_H-M   'P 1'
#
loop_
_entity.id
_entity.type
_entity.pdbx_description
1 polymer ?
#
loop_
_entity_poly.entity_id
_entity_poly.type
_entity_poly.pdbx_seq_one_letter_code
_entity_poly.pdbx_strand_id
1 'polypeptide(L)'
;MLSVKPQVLPSVLAELRGHVKPGVLVVSIVAGATIRSIATGLEHEAIVRTMPNTPAQVGEGMTVWTATPEVSETQRTQARTLIAALGQQLFVEDEAFLDIATAISGSGPGYVFLMMEALIDAAVHLGFSRSMRVS
;
A
#
# COMPACT_ATOMS: atom_id res chain seq x y z
N MET A 1 12.22 -3.63 2.06
CA MET A 1 11.07 -3.90 1.15
C MET A 1 10.78 -5.39 1.19
N LEU A 2 9.51 -5.77 1.32
CA LEU A 2 9.03 -7.15 1.23
C LEU A 2 8.34 -7.33 -0.13
N SER A 3 8.93 -8.18 -0.98
CA SER A 3 8.50 -8.40 -2.37
C SER A 3 8.52 -9.89 -2.74
N VAL A 4 8.34 -10.76 -1.75
CA VAL A 4 8.31 -12.21 -1.93
C VAL A 4 6.91 -12.71 -2.30
N LYS A 5 6.83 -13.95 -2.81
CA LYS A 5 5.54 -14.60 -3.03
C LYS A 5 4.79 -14.75 -1.70
N PRO A 6 3.45 -14.60 -1.66
CA PRO A 6 2.67 -14.70 -0.42
C PRO A 6 2.89 -15.99 0.36
N GLN A 7 3.12 -17.10 -0.33
CA GLN A 7 3.37 -18.42 0.28
C GLN A 7 4.70 -18.48 1.05
N VAL A 8 5.67 -17.63 0.68
CA VAL A 8 7.01 -17.59 1.29
C VAL A 8 7.06 -16.59 2.44
N LEU A 9 6.15 -15.62 2.48
CA LEU A 9 6.14 -14.54 3.45
C LEU A 9 6.25 -15.02 4.91
N PRO A 10 5.52 -16.05 5.39
CA PRO A 10 5.63 -16.50 6.79
C PRO A 10 7.06 -16.89 7.19
N SER A 11 7.80 -17.57 6.31
CA SER A 11 9.20 -17.95 6.57
C SER A 11 10.12 -16.74 6.66
N VAL A 12 9.96 -15.77 5.75
CA VAL A 12 10.75 -14.54 5.72
C VAL A 12 10.47 -13.67 6.96
N LEU A 13 9.20 -13.58 7.37
CA LEU A 13 8.84 -12.84 8.59
C LEU A 13 9.49 -13.48 9.82
N ALA A 14 9.49 -14.81 9.92
CA ALA A 14 10.12 -15.52 11.04
C ALA A 14 11.64 -15.29 11.10
N GLU A 15 12.32 -15.29 9.96
CA GLU A 15 13.76 -15.01 9.87
C GLU A 15 14.11 -13.57 10.25
N LEU A 16 13.24 -12.61 9.90
CA LEU A 16 13.46 -11.18 10.15
C LEU A 16 12.93 -10.68 11.49
N ARG A 17 12.14 -11.49 12.21
CA ARG A 17 11.50 -11.12 13.47
C ARG A 17 12.54 -10.62 14.48
N GLY A 18 12.31 -9.43 15.04
CA GLY A 18 13.21 -8.80 16.02
C GLY A 18 14.55 -8.31 15.46
N HIS A 19 14.83 -8.49 14.17
CA HIS A 19 16.06 -8.03 13.51
C HIS A 19 15.87 -6.70 12.76
N VAL A 20 14.62 -6.28 12.54
CA VAL A 20 14.30 -4.97 11.97
C VAL A 20 14.52 -3.90 13.04
N LYS A 21 15.47 -2.98 12.78
CA LYS A 21 15.80 -1.93 13.74
C LYS A 21 14.63 -0.94 13.91
N PRO A 22 14.45 -0.37 15.11
CA PRO A 22 13.54 0.76 15.31
C PRO A 22 13.80 1.89 14.31
N GLY A 23 12.74 2.50 13.79
CA GLY A 23 12.82 3.59 12.80
C GLY A 23 13.05 3.16 11.36
N VAL A 24 13.28 1.87 11.08
CA VAL A 24 13.29 1.36 9.69
C VAL A 24 11.87 1.38 9.14
N LEU A 25 11.69 1.91 7.92
CA LEU A 25 10.42 1.79 7.22
C LEU A 25 10.34 0.44 6.50
N VAL A 26 9.31 -0.35 6.80
CA VAL A 26 9.02 -1.58 6.06
C VAL A 26 7.98 -1.29 4.98
N VAL A 27 8.33 -1.48 3.72
CA VAL A 27 7.40 -1.38 2.58
C VAL A 27 7.09 -2.77 2.06
N SER A 28 5.82 -3.15 1.90
CA SER A 28 5.39 -4.46 1.40
C SER A 28 4.49 -4.34 0.17
N ILE A 29 4.82 -5.09 -0.89
CA ILE A 29 3.98 -5.29 -2.08
C ILE A 29 3.29 -6.68 -2.08
N VAL A 30 3.39 -7.44 -0.99
CA VAL A 30 2.94 -8.83 -0.95
C VAL A 30 1.41 -8.90 -0.91
N ALA A 31 0.82 -9.55 -1.92
CA ALA A 31 -0.62 -9.74 -1.99
C ALA A 31 -1.14 -10.67 -0.89
N GLY A 32 -2.36 -10.39 -0.39
CA GLY A 32 -3.01 -11.20 0.64
C GLY A 32 -2.37 -11.14 2.04
N ALA A 33 -1.38 -10.27 2.25
CA ALA A 33 -0.80 -10.01 3.56
C ALA A 33 -1.37 -8.71 4.14
N THR A 34 -1.89 -8.77 5.36
CA THR A 34 -2.37 -7.57 6.07
C THR A 34 -1.24 -6.86 6.80
N ILE A 35 -1.36 -5.55 7.03
CA ILE A 35 -0.46 -4.79 7.89
C ILE A 35 -0.29 -5.48 9.23
N ARG A 36 -1.40 -5.91 9.85
CA ARG A 36 -1.38 -6.61 11.14
C ARG A 36 -0.52 -7.87 11.09
N SER A 37 -0.62 -8.67 10.02
CA SER A 37 0.17 -9.90 9.87
C SER A 37 1.67 -9.62 9.75
N ILE A 38 2.04 -8.56 8.99
CA ILE A 38 3.43 -8.15 8.81
C ILE A 38 3.97 -7.57 10.11
N ALA A 39 3.21 -6.71 10.79
CA ALA A 39 3.61 -6.08 12.04
C ALA A 39 3.88 -7.12 13.13
N THR A 40 2.95 -8.05 13.29
CA THR A 40 3.09 -9.15 14.24
C THR A 40 4.25 -10.08 13.88
N GLY A 41 4.44 -10.37 12.59
CA GLY A 41 5.49 -11.26 12.13
C GLY A 41 6.90 -10.69 12.32
N LEU A 42 7.07 -9.38 12.14
CA LEU A 42 8.35 -8.69 12.30
C LEU A 42 8.62 -8.19 13.72
N GLU A 43 7.59 -8.07 14.56
CA GLU A 43 7.61 -7.25 15.78
C GLU A 43 8.00 -5.79 15.48
N HIS A 44 7.34 -5.20 14.47
CA HIS A 44 7.66 -3.86 13.98
C HIS A 44 6.42 -3.14 13.47
N GLU A 45 6.29 -1.84 13.77
CA GLU A 45 5.03 -1.11 13.55
C GLU A 45 5.07 -0.14 12.37
N ALA A 46 6.24 0.38 11.96
CA ALA A 46 6.34 1.35 10.86
C ALA A 46 6.28 0.63 9.49
N ILE A 47 5.06 0.47 8.97
CA ILE A 47 4.76 -0.32 7.79
C ILE A 47 3.97 0.50 6.76
N VAL A 48 4.40 0.40 5.51
CA VAL A 48 3.64 0.79 4.32
C VAL A 48 3.27 -0.47 3.55
N ARG A 49 1.99 -0.63 3.24
CA ARG A 49 1.52 -1.64 2.30
C ARG A 49 1.15 -0.96 0.99
N THR A 50 1.52 -1.56 -0.12
CA THR A 50 1.28 -1.05 -1.46
C THR A 50 0.85 -2.18 -2.38
N MET A 51 -0.02 -1.90 -3.33
CA MET A 51 -0.53 -2.86 -4.31
C MET A 51 -0.40 -2.24 -5.71
N PRO A 52 0.74 -2.45 -6.40
CA PRO A 52 0.88 -2.06 -7.79
C PRO A 52 0.03 -2.95 -8.69
N ASN A 53 -0.46 -2.43 -9.81
CA ASN A 53 -1.13 -3.22 -10.85
C ASN A 53 -0.14 -3.60 -11.99
N THR A 54 -0.51 -4.53 -12.88
CA THR A 54 0.37 -5.01 -13.96
C THR A 54 0.91 -3.89 -14.87
N PRO A 55 0.12 -2.86 -15.25
CA PRO A 55 0.64 -1.70 -15.98
C PRO A 55 1.64 -0.83 -15.19
N ALA A 56 1.69 -0.92 -13.86
CA ALA A 56 2.67 -0.20 -13.05
C ALA A 56 4.11 -0.66 -13.32
N GLN A 57 4.29 -1.87 -13.85
CA GLN A 57 5.62 -2.37 -14.26
C GLN A 57 6.20 -1.62 -15.46
N VAL A 58 5.38 -0.88 -16.21
CA VAL A 58 5.81 0.00 -17.32
C VAL A 58 5.59 1.49 -17.02
N GLY A 59 5.32 1.86 -15.77
CA GLY A 59 5.14 3.26 -15.34
C GLY A 59 3.77 3.89 -15.66
N GLU A 60 2.87 3.12 -16.27
CA GLU A 60 1.52 3.54 -16.68
C GLU A 60 0.44 3.01 -15.70
N GLY A 61 0.85 2.55 -14.52
CA GLY A 61 -0.05 1.97 -13.53
C GLY A 61 -0.53 2.94 -12.48
N MET A 62 -1.57 2.51 -11.76
CA MET A 62 -2.03 3.14 -10.51
C MET A 62 -1.65 2.21 -9.37
N THR A 63 -0.93 2.74 -8.39
CA THR A 63 -0.54 2.00 -7.19
C THR A 63 -1.31 2.51 -5.99
N VAL A 64 -2.16 1.64 -5.42
CA VAL A 64 -2.87 1.94 -4.17
C VAL A 64 -1.95 1.61 -3.00
N TRP A 65 -1.91 2.47 -1.99
CA TRP A 65 -1.07 2.22 -0.82
C TRP A 65 -1.64 2.88 0.43
N THR A 66 -1.26 2.32 1.58
CA THR A 66 -1.60 2.82 2.90
C THR A 66 -0.40 2.66 3.84
N ALA A 67 -0.46 3.29 4.99
CA ALA A 67 0.61 3.33 5.97
C ALA A 67 0.05 3.24 7.39
N THR A 68 0.79 2.63 8.30
CA THR A 68 0.45 2.64 9.72
C THR A 68 0.65 4.04 10.33
N PRO A 69 -0.02 4.35 11.45
CA PRO A 69 0.17 5.62 12.17
C PRO A 69 1.61 5.85 12.63
N GLU A 70 2.39 4.79 12.86
CA GLU A 70 3.78 4.85 13.30
C GLU A 70 4.75 5.28 12.18
N VAL A 71 4.28 5.36 10.93
CA VAL A 71 5.05 5.91 9.81
C VAL A 71 5.07 7.44 9.91
N SER A 72 6.24 7.99 10.21
CA SER A 72 6.45 9.45 10.24
C SER A 72 6.20 10.11 8.87
N GLU A 73 5.92 11.41 8.86
CA GLU A 73 5.75 12.20 7.62
C GLU A 73 6.96 12.10 6.68
N THR A 74 8.17 12.06 7.24
CA THR A 74 9.41 11.87 6.47
C THR A 74 9.42 10.51 5.78
N GLN A 75 9.10 9.43 6.51
CA GLN A 75 9.02 8.08 5.95
C GLN A 75 7.87 7.96 4.94
N ARG A 76 6.74 8.60 5.18
CA ARG A 76 5.61 8.67 4.26
C ARG A 76 5.99 9.35 2.95
N THR A 77 6.78 10.42 3.03
CA THR A 77 7.33 11.10 1.86
C THR A 77 8.29 10.19 1.08
N GLN A 78 9.17 9.46 1.78
CA GLN A 78 10.06 8.47 1.16
C GLN A 78 9.27 7.36 0.45
N ALA A 79 8.23 6.82 1.09
CA ALA A 79 7.35 5.81 0.52
C ALA A 79 6.63 6.34 -0.73
N ARG A 80 6.08 7.56 -0.67
CA ARG A 80 5.42 8.20 -1.80
C ARG A 80 6.37 8.33 -2.99
N THR A 81 7.60 8.77 -2.76
CA THR A 81 8.62 8.90 -3.83
C THR A 81 8.95 7.55 -4.45
N LEU A 82 9.11 6.51 -3.63
CA LEU A 82 9.35 5.14 -4.11
C LEU A 82 8.19 4.64 -4.97
N ILE A 83 6.96 4.83 -4.51
CA ILE A 83 5.76 4.34 -5.17
C ILE A 83 5.46 5.12 -6.46
N ALA A 84 5.71 6.43 -6.48
CA ALA A 84 5.55 7.28 -7.66
C ALA A 84 6.47 6.89 -8.82
N ALA A 85 7.57 6.17 -8.56
CA ALA A 85 8.41 5.60 -9.61
C ALA A 85 7.71 4.50 -10.42
N LEU A 86 6.60 3.94 -9.91
CA LEU A 86 5.79 2.91 -10.56
C LEU A 86 4.60 3.48 -11.35
N GLY A 87 4.45 4.81 -11.40
CA GLY A 87 3.34 5.50 -12.07
C GLY A 87 2.51 6.34 -11.10
N GLN A 88 1.22 6.46 -11.38
CA GLN A 88 0.29 7.18 -10.51
C GLN A 88 0.09 6.44 -9.18
N GLN A 89 -0.23 7.18 -8.12
CA GLN A 89 -0.42 6.61 -6.80
C GLN A 89 -1.64 7.19 -6.11
N LEU A 90 -2.32 6.32 -5.36
CA LEU A 90 -3.47 6.65 -4.53
C LEU A 90 -3.19 6.23 -3.09
N PHE A 91 -3.15 7.20 -2.20
CA PHE A 91 -3.12 6.94 -0.76
C PHE A 91 -4.55 6.72 -0.26
N VAL A 92 -4.77 5.64 0.50
CA VAL A 92 -6.05 5.32 1.15
C VAL A 92 -5.85 5.11 2.65
N GLU A 93 -6.83 5.51 3.45
CA GLU A 93 -6.77 5.37 4.91
C GLU A 93 -7.07 3.94 5.37
N ASP A 94 -8.01 3.26 4.70
CA ASP A 94 -8.40 1.90 5.03
C ASP A 94 -7.63 0.88 4.17
N GLU A 95 -6.98 -0.07 4.83
CA GLU A 95 -6.27 -1.18 4.19
C GLU A 95 -7.21 -2.04 3.31
N ALA A 96 -8.51 -2.11 3.62
CA ALA A 96 -9.48 -2.89 2.85
C ALA A 96 -9.51 -2.52 1.36
N PHE A 97 -9.21 -1.26 1.01
CA PHE A 97 -9.10 -0.83 -0.38
C PHE A 97 -7.96 -1.52 -1.15
N LEU A 98 -6.89 -1.95 -0.47
CA LEU A 98 -5.80 -2.71 -1.10
C LEU A 98 -6.24 -4.13 -1.45
N ASP A 99 -7.09 -4.75 -0.63
CA ASP A 99 -7.63 -6.07 -0.91
C ASP A 99 -8.62 -6.03 -2.07
N ILE A 100 -9.44 -4.97 -2.13
CA ILE A 100 -10.30 -4.71 -3.28
C ILE A 100 -9.46 -4.49 -4.55
N ALA A 101 -8.40 -3.66 -4.48
CA ALA A 101 -7.48 -3.45 -5.60
C ALA A 101 -6.80 -4.74 -6.08
N THR A 102 -6.49 -5.66 -5.16
CA THR A 102 -5.93 -6.99 -5.46
C THR A 102 -6.94 -7.89 -6.18
N ALA A 103 -8.18 -7.95 -5.68
CA ALA A 103 -9.24 -8.77 -6.27
C ALA A 103 -9.58 -8.30 -7.70
N ILE A 104 -9.49 -6.99 -7.94
CA ILE A 104 -9.77 -6.37 -9.23
C ILE A 104 -8.61 -6.57 -10.21
N SER A 105 -7.36 -6.40 -9.77
CA SER A 105 -6.18 -6.55 -10.66
C SER A 105 -5.99 -7.98 -11.19
N GLY A 106 -6.48 -8.99 -10.45
CA GLY A 106 -6.41 -10.39 -10.85
C GLY A 106 -7.51 -10.87 -11.81
N SER A 107 -8.61 -10.13 -12.01
CA SER A 107 -9.83 -10.64 -12.66
C SER A 107 -10.35 -9.87 -13.88
N GLY A 108 -9.83 -8.68 -14.23
CA GLY A 108 -10.25 -8.01 -15.47
C GLY A 108 -9.71 -6.59 -15.70
N PRO A 109 -9.64 -6.15 -16.97
CA PRO A 109 -8.74 -5.11 -17.46
C PRO A 109 -9.24 -3.69 -17.15
N GLY A 110 -8.37 -2.79 -16.66
CA GLY A 110 -8.41 -1.31 -16.76
C GLY A 110 -9.66 -0.55 -16.28
N TYR A 111 -10.85 -0.90 -16.76
CA TYR A 111 -12.14 -0.25 -16.55
C TYR A 111 -12.56 -0.12 -15.09
N VAL A 112 -12.20 -1.08 -14.25
CA VAL A 112 -12.60 -1.04 -12.83
C VAL A 112 -11.69 -0.10 -12.04
N PHE A 113 -10.41 0.04 -12.42
CA PHE A 113 -9.55 1.09 -11.88
C PHE A 113 -10.06 2.47 -12.29
N LEU A 114 -10.47 2.65 -13.54
CA LEU A 114 -11.13 3.88 -14.01
C LEU A 114 -12.45 4.15 -13.25
N MET A 115 -13.22 3.11 -12.93
CA MET A 115 -14.43 3.24 -12.12
C MET A 115 -14.11 3.60 -10.67
N MET A 116 -13.06 3.02 -10.07
CA MET A 116 -12.58 3.41 -8.74
C MET A 116 -12.08 4.85 -8.73
N GLU A 117 -11.31 5.26 -9.72
CA GLU A 117 -10.87 6.64 -9.92
C GLU A 117 -12.08 7.58 -10.00
N ALA A 118 -13.09 7.23 -10.80
CA ALA A 118 -14.33 7.98 -10.90
C ALA A 118 -15.13 8.00 -9.57
N LEU A 119 -15.14 6.91 -8.79
CA LEU A 119 -15.80 6.84 -7.49
C LEU A 119 -15.05 7.65 -6.42
N ILE A 120 -13.72 7.66 -6.45
CA ILE A 120 -12.88 8.46 -5.57
C ILE A 120 -13.02 9.94 -5.92
N ASP A 121 -12.95 10.28 -7.21
CA ASP A 121 -13.17 11.65 -7.68
C ASP A 121 -14.59 12.10 -7.35
N ALA A 122 -15.60 11.24 -7.51
CA ALA A 122 -16.97 11.54 -7.09
C ALA A 122 -17.08 11.71 -5.57
N ALA A 123 -16.40 10.89 -4.75
CA ALA A 123 -16.36 11.06 -3.31
C ALA A 123 -15.72 12.40 -2.91
N VAL A 124 -14.62 12.78 -3.57
CA VAL A 124 -13.96 14.09 -3.39
C VAL A 124 -14.87 15.23 -3.83
N HIS A 125 -15.63 15.08 -4.93
CA HIS A 125 -16.57 16.08 -5.44
C HIS A 125 -17.84 16.24 -4.59
N LEU A 126 -18.32 15.15 -3.97
CA LEU A 126 -19.51 15.13 -3.12
C LEU A 126 -19.24 15.66 -1.69
N GLY A 127 -18.03 16.14 -1.40
CA GLY A 127 -17.71 16.77 -0.12
C GLY A 127 -16.84 15.96 0.83
N PHE A 128 -16.25 14.83 0.40
CA PHE A 128 -15.00 14.34 1.01
C PHE A 128 -13.80 15.12 0.46
N SER A 129 -13.97 16.44 0.44
CA SER A 129 -12.96 17.39 0.03
C SER A 129 -11.70 17.20 0.85
N ARG A 130 -10.57 17.44 0.17
CA ARG A 130 -9.15 17.46 0.57
C ARG A 130 -8.82 18.29 1.83
N SER A 131 -9.62 18.23 2.87
CA SER A 131 -9.56 19.03 4.09
C SER A 131 -10.03 18.23 5.31
N MET A 132 -9.39 17.09 5.57
CA MET A 132 -9.26 16.65 6.95
C MET A 132 -7.81 16.26 7.22
N ARG A 133 -6.93 17.27 7.15
CA ARG A 133 -5.65 17.29 7.84
C ARG A 133 -5.72 18.26 9.02
N VAL A 134 -5.99 17.65 10.19
CA VAL A 134 -5.45 17.89 11.54
C VAL A 134 -5.45 19.31 12.14
N SER A 135 -6.36 19.54 13.09
CA SER A 135 -6.18 20.25 14.38
C SER A 135 -7.47 20.18 15.20
#